data_AF-K9WTR0-F1
#
_entry.id   AF-K9WTR0-F1
#
_cell.length_a   1.000
_cell.length_b   1.000
_cell.length_c   1.000
_cell.angle_alpha   90.00
_cell.angle_beta   90.00
_cell.angle_gamma   90.00
#
_symmetry.space_group_name_H-M   'P 1'
#
loop_
_entity.id
_entity.type
_entity.pdbx_description
1 polymer ?
#
loop_
_entity_poly.entity_id
_entity_poly.type
_entity_poly.pdbx_seq_one_letter_code
_entity_poly.pdbx_strand_id
1 'polypeptide(L)' 'MKTTRLNVRMSERRLNKLHSYAVMKDKTVTQIVEDWVDRLPNLLVLSGVETESVKNNADPLRVKE' A
#
# COMPACT_ATOMS: atom_id res chain seq x y z
N MET A 1 2.72 -10.85 -5.83
CA MET A 1 1.59 -9.91 -5.68
C MET A 1 0.79 -10.34 -4.47
N LYS A 2 0.59 -9.50 -3.45
CA LYS A 2 -0.17 -9.89 -2.25
C LYS A 2 -1.62 -10.17 -2.66
N THR A 3 -2.14 -11.35 -2.29
CA THR A 3 -3.40 -11.92 -2.83
C THR A 3 -4.62 -11.67 -1.94
N THR A 4 -4.44 -10.96 -0.82
CA THR A 4 -5.50 -10.75 0.18
C THR A 4 -6.59 -9.83 -0.37
N ARG A 5 -7.85 -10.26 -0.23
CA ARG A 5 -9.02 -9.51 -0.71
C ARG A 5 -9.67 -8.74 0.44
N LEU A 6 -10.02 -7.48 0.17
CA LEU A 6 -10.83 -6.65 1.06
C LEU A 6 -12.32 -6.77 0.66
N ASN A 7 -13.18 -7.10 1.61
CA ASN A 7 -14.63 -7.12 1.42
C ASN A 7 -15.28 -6.09 2.35
N VAL A 8 -15.98 -5.10 1.78
CA VAL A 8 -16.61 -4.00 2.52
C VAL A 8 -18.09 -3.93 2.17
N ARG A 9 -18.95 -3.94 3.19
CA ARG A 9 -20.38 -3.66 3.02
C ARG A 9 -20.60 -2.15 3.00
N MET A 10 -21.28 -1.66 1.98
CA MET A 10 -21.70 -0.26 1.88
C MET A 10 -23.03 -0.14 1.14
N SER A 11 -23.71 0.99 1.34
CA SER A 11 -24.93 1.28 0.56
C SER A 11 -24.58 1.63 -0.89
N GLU A 12 -25.52 1.38 -1.79
CA GLU A 12 -25.37 1.66 -3.22
C GLU A 12 -25.00 3.13 -3.49
N ARG A 13 -25.62 4.08 -2.78
CA ARG A 13 -25.27 5.51 -2.87
C ARG A 13 -23.79 5.79 -2.58
N ARG A 14 -23.18 5.08 -1.61
CA ARG A 14 -21.76 5.26 -1.27
C ARG A 14 -20.87 4.61 -2.32
N LEU A 15 -21.26 3.44 -2.82
CA LEU A 15 -20.55 2.74 -3.88
C LEU A 15 -20.51 3.57 -5.17
N ASN A 16 -21.64 4.13 -5.59
CA ASN A 16 -21.72 4.97 -6.78
C ASN A 16 -20.85 6.23 -6.64
N LYS A 17 -20.84 6.87 -5.47
CA LYS A 17 -19.96 8.00 -5.19
C LYS A 17 -18.48 7.61 -5.31
N LEU A 18 -18.10 6.44 -4.83
CA LEU A 18 -16.73 5.92 -4.95
C LEU A 18 -16.35 5.67 -6.41
N HIS A 19 -17.23 5.06 -7.21
CA HIS A 19 -17.01 4.88 -8.65
C HIS A 19 -16.87 6.21 -9.38
N SER A 20 -17.76 7.17 -9.17
CA SER A 20 -17.67 8.49 -9.82
C SER A 20 -16.38 9.22 -9.45
N TYR A 21 -15.93 9.10 -8.20
CA TYR A 21 -14.66 9.68 -7.76
C TYR A 21 -13.46 9.03 -8.45
N ALA A 22 -13.48 7.70 -8.60
CA ALA A 22 -12.43 6.95 -9.29
C ALA A 22 -12.31 7.36 -10.77
N VAL A 23 -13.46 7.49 -11.47
CA VAL A 23 -13.52 8.01 -12.84
C VAL A 23 -12.96 9.42 -12.93
N MET A 24 -13.36 10.33 -12.02
CA MET A 24 -12.87 11.71 -11.99
C MET A 24 -11.34 11.79 -11.79
N LYS A 25 -10.75 10.82 -11.10
CA LYS A 25 -9.31 10.76 -10.82
C LYS A 25 -8.52 9.92 -11.82
N ASP A 26 -9.17 9.36 -12.84
CA ASP A 26 -8.59 8.42 -13.81
C ASP A 26 -7.84 7.27 -13.12
N LYS A 27 -8.46 6.70 -12.08
CA LYS A 27 -7.91 5.60 -11.28
C LYS A 27 -8.94 4.51 -11.07
N THR A 28 -8.48 3.29 -10.81
CA THR A 28 -9.36 2.21 -10.37
C THR A 28 -9.78 2.41 -8.91
N VAL A 29 -10.95 1.88 -8.53
CA VAL A 29 -11.40 1.89 -7.12
C VAL A 29 -10.36 1.26 -6.21
N THR A 30 -9.71 0.18 -6.65
CA THR A 30 -8.61 -0.46 -5.93
C THR A 30 -7.46 0.51 -5.66
N GLN A 31 -6.97 1.22 -6.68
CA GLN A 31 -5.90 2.20 -6.52
C GLN A 31 -6.29 3.35 -5.60
N ILE A 32 -7.54 3.81 -5.63
CA ILE A 32 -8.02 4.83 -4.68
C ILE A 32 -7.94 4.31 -3.24
N VAL A 33 -8.34 3.06 -3.01
CA VAL A 33 -8.27 2.44 -1.68
C VAL A 33 -6.82 2.22 -1.25
N GLU A 34 -5.95 1.73 -2.14
CA GLU A 34 -4.51 1.58 -1.88
C GLU A 34 -3.87 2.93 -1.54
N ASP A 35 -4.12 3.97 -2.34
CA ASP A 35 -3.65 5.34 -2.09
C ASP A 35 -4.10 5.89 -0.72
N TRP A 36 -5.31 5.51 -0.26
CA TRP A 36 -5.80 5.92 1.05
C TRP A 36 -5.14 5.14 2.17
N VAL A 37 -4.93 3.84 1.99
CA VAL A 37 -4.23 2.97 2.94
C VAL A 37 -2.77 3.39 3.09
N ASP A 38 -2.09 3.70 1.99
CA ASP A 38 -0.68 4.12 1.98
C ASP A 38 -0.44 5.47 2.68
N ARG A 39 -1.49 6.29 2.83
CA ARG A 39 -1.45 7.54 3.61
C ARG A 39 -1.58 7.32 5.11
N LEU A 40 -2.02 6.14 5.54
CA LEU A 40 -2.11 5.82 6.96
C LEU A 40 -0.69 5.68 7.52
N PRO A 41 -0.43 6.17 8.76
CA PRO A 41 0.85 5.95 9.38
C PRO A 41 1.11 4.45 9.52
N ASN A 42 2.32 4.01 9.17
CA ASN A 42 2.74 2.65 9.47
C ASN A 42 2.67 2.45 10.99
N LEU A 43 1.76 1.60 11.44
CA LEU A 43 1.54 1.29 12.86
C LEU A 43 2.76 0.58 13.52
N LEU A 44 3.85 0.38 12.78
CA LEU A 44 5.13 -0.17 13.25
C LEU A 44 5.82 0.67 14.33
N VAL A 45 5.28 1.81 14.74
CA VAL A 45 5.86 2.65 15.80
C VAL A 45 5.22 2.41 17.18
N LEU A 46 4.17 1.58 17.31
CA LEU A 46 3.52 1.33 18.61
C LEU A 46 3.71 -0.09 19.19
N SER A 47 4.36 -0.99 18.47
CA SER A 47 4.85 -2.25 19.02
C SER A 47 6.25 -2.49 18.47
N GLY A 48 7.28 -2.23 19.28
CA GLY A 48 8.69 -2.22 18.89
C GLY A 48 9.18 -3.49 18.19
N VAL A 49 8.97 -3.55 16.88
CA VAL A 49 9.59 -4.49 15.96
C VAL A 49 9.96 -3.69 14.73
N GLU A 50 11.24 -3.32 14.67
CA GLU A 50 11.87 -2.82 13.46
C GLU A 50 11.81 -3.94 12.42
N THR A 51 10.95 -3.83 11.41
CA THR A 51 11.12 -4.65 10.21
C THR A 51 12.19 -3.98 9.36
N GLU A 52 13.42 -4.37 9.67
CA GLU A 52 14.62 -4.13 8.88
C GLU A 52 14.35 -4.50 7.42
N SER A 53 14.22 -3.47 6.58
CA SER A 53 14.25 -3.64 5.14
C SER A 53 15.72 -3.84 4.75
N VAL A 54 16.24 -5.05 4.94
CA VAL A 54 17.53 -5.48 4.40
C VAL A 54 17.45 -5.39 2.87
N LYS A 55 17.81 -4.23 2.31
CA LYS A 55 18.25 -4.14 0.93
C LYS A 55 19.71 -4.56 0.94
N ASN A 56 19.87 -5.86 0.68
CA ASN A 56 21.11 -6.59 0.47
C ASN A 56 22.25 -5.71 -0.04
N ASN A 57 23.36 -5.74 0.71
CA ASN A 57 24.67 -5.33 0.27
C ASN A 57 24.99 -5.95 -1.09
N ALA A 58 25.03 -5.13 -2.14
CA ALA A 58 25.87 -5.38 -3.28
C ALA A 58 26.97 -4.31 -3.24
N ASP A 59 28.01 -4.58 -2.46
CA ASP A 59 29.28 -3.88 -2.56
C ASP A 59 30.20 -4.76 -3.43
N PRO A 60 30.37 -4.48 -4.74
CA PRO A 60 31.29 -5.22 -5.55
C PRO A 60 32.68 -4.57 -5.46
N LEU A 61 33.65 -5.39 -5.08
CA LEU A 61 35.11 -5.23 -5.24
C LEU A 61 35.90 -4.61 -4.09
N ARG A 62 36.43 -5.50 -3.25
CA ARG A 62 37.78 -5.34 -2.68
C ARG A 62 38.43 -6.70 -2.43
N VAL A 63 38.81 -7.40 -3.50
CA VAL A 63 39.86 -8.43 -3.38
C VAL A 63 41.19 -7.70 -3.47
N LYS A 64 41.91 -7.67 -2.34
CA LYS A 64 43.33 -7.34 -2.26
C LYS A 64 44.08 -8.66 -2.16
N GLU A 65 44.88 -8.98 -3.16
CA GLU A 65 46.15 -9.72 -3.03
C GLU A 65 47.15 -9.09 -4.02
#